data_AF-A0A4Y8R7H8-F1
#
_entry.id   AF-A0A4Y8R7H8-F1
#
_cell.length_a   1.000
_cell.length_b   1.000
_cell.length_c   1.000
_cell.angle_alpha   90.00
_cell.angle_beta   90.00
_cell.angle_gamma   90.00
#
_symmetry.space_group_name_H-M   'P 1'
#
loop_
_entity.id
_entity.type
_entity.pdbx_description
1 polymer ?
#
loop_
_entity_poly.entity_id
_entity_poly.type
_entity_poly.pdbx_seq_one_letter_code
_entity_poly.pdbx_strand_id
1 'polypeptide(L)'
;MSGHRTVRASAATIAALLAVGLAAGCGAPDGATPGAPGASGSDPVGLVGMWRVSGADGEGPDTWLRLDAGQYMLWGDCGAYVEGGWEAAGRAFVASDPYAAAAACGAAGIPEVPWLRTVVAYEPDGEGWRLLDADGDVVAGLQVDGAPAPIPDAAEHFARAPEVTDDVRAAFDPPAPLPGGLAPAEVRDVVGRWEPAARSSTDPHVVFREDGTWSGSDGCNGGGGAWALDDGGRLLATTGLQTLMWCEGESVPGYVASAARAGLDGGRLVLVGPDGTEIARLVRG
;
A
#
# COMPACT_ATOMS: atom_id res chain seq x y z
N MET A 1 -28.82 76.38 -3.85
CA MET A 1 -30.20 75.87 -3.96
C MET A 1 -30.33 74.72 -2.98
N SER A 2 -30.39 75.00 -1.67
CA SER A 2 -31.60 75.23 -0.87
C SER A 2 -32.66 74.15 -1.06
N GLY A 3 -32.82 73.29 -0.05
CA GLY A 3 -33.76 72.19 -0.03
C GLY A 3 -33.78 71.48 1.32
N HIS A 4 -33.95 72.24 2.40
CA HIS A 4 -34.29 71.73 3.73
C HIS A 4 -35.62 70.99 3.70
N ARG A 5 -35.71 69.82 4.34
CA ARG A 5 -36.95 69.36 4.99
C ARG A 5 -36.63 68.59 6.26
N THR A 6 -36.59 69.33 7.35
CA THR A 6 -36.78 68.85 8.72
C THR A 6 -38.27 68.63 8.96
N VAL A 7 -38.65 67.45 9.47
CA VAL A 7 -39.83 67.30 10.33
C VAL A 7 -39.39 66.49 11.55
N ARG A 8 -39.39 67.17 12.70
CA ARG A 8 -39.33 66.56 14.03
C ARG A 8 -40.76 66.20 14.44
N ALA A 9 -40.95 65.03 15.02
CA ALA A 9 -42.09 64.76 15.90
C ALA A 9 -41.64 63.85 17.05
N SER A 10 -41.45 64.52 18.20
CA SER A 10 -41.79 64.15 19.57
C SER A 10 -41.47 62.75 20.12
N ALA A 11 -40.63 62.79 21.15
CA ALA A 11 -40.35 61.73 22.10
C ALA A 11 -41.52 61.49 23.08
N ALA A 12 -41.68 60.24 23.50
CA ALA A 12 -42.17 59.89 24.83
C ALA A 12 -41.38 58.67 25.33
N THR A 13 -40.66 58.88 26.44
CA THR A 13 -39.82 57.91 27.15
C THR A 13 -40.62 57.27 28.28
N ILE A 14 -40.24 56.05 28.69
CA ILE A 14 -40.42 55.32 29.98
C ILE A 14 -40.81 53.86 29.66
N ALA A 15 -40.22 52.78 30.18
CA ALA A 15 -38.97 52.49 30.87
C ALA A 15 -38.86 50.95 30.97
N ALA A 16 -37.61 50.47 31.04
CA ALA A 16 -37.14 49.31 31.80
C ALA A 16 -37.52 47.84 31.42
N LEU A 17 -36.43 47.13 31.06
CA LEU A 17 -36.01 45.79 31.50
C LEU A 17 -36.83 44.57 31.06
N LEU A 18 -36.24 43.76 30.18
CA LEU A 18 -35.92 42.36 30.48
C LEU A 18 -34.85 41.79 29.54
N ALA A 19 -34.12 40.84 30.08
CA ALA A 19 -32.80 40.38 29.71
C ALA A 19 -32.79 39.33 28.58
N VAL A 20 -31.68 39.34 27.83
CA VAL A 20 -30.90 38.20 27.31
C VAL A 20 -31.56 37.29 26.25
N GLY A 21 -30.92 37.26 25.09
CA GLY A 21 -31.12 36.27 24.03
C GLY A 21 -30.20 36.51 22.83
N LEU A 22 -28.89 36.63 23.07
CA LEU A 22 -27.90 36.67 21.98
C LEU A 22 -27.68 35.25 21.46
N ALA A 23 -28.24 34.98 20.29
CA ALA A 23 -27.83 33.87 19.44
C ALA A 23 -26.44 34.18 18.85
N ALA A 24 -25.43 33.48 19.33
CA ALA A 24 -24.15 33.30 18.67
C ALA A 24 -23.70 31.87 18.97
N GLY A 25 -24.13 30.92 18.13
CA GLY A 25 -23.63 29.56 18.16
C GLY A 25 -22.18 29.55 17.68
N CYS A 26 -21.24 29.65 18.61
CA CYS A 26 -19.88 29.18 18.40
C CYS A 26 -19.91 27.66 18.53
N GLY A 27 -20.17 26.96 17.43
CA GLY A 27 -19.74 25.56 17.30
C GLY A 27 -18.25 25.58 17.00
N ALA A 28 -17.43 25.21 17.99
CA ALA A 28 -16.04 24.87 17.72
C ALA A 28 -16.02 23.68 16.73
N PRO A 29 -15.07 23.60 15.78
CA PRO A 29 -14.85 22.35 15.09
C PRO A 29 -14.31 21.37 16.13
N ASP A 30 -15.05 20.29 16.33
CA ASP A 30 -14.61 19.14 17.10
C ASP A 30 -13.22 18.71 16.62
N GLY A 31 -12.34 18.46 17.58
CA GLY A 31 -11.02 17.89 17.33
C GLY A 31 -11.18 16.54 16.66
N ALA A 32 -11.10 16.53 15.33
CA ALA A 32 -10.82 15.33 14.59
C ALA A 32 -9.42 14.85 15.01
N THR A 33 -9.39 13.80 15.81
CA THR A 33 -8.25 12.88 15.77
C THR A 33 -8.05 12.50 14.30
N PRO A 34 -6.84 12.55 13.72
CA PRO A 34 -6.61 12.02 12.38
C PRO A 34 -7.05 10.55 12.38
N GLY A 35 -8.25 10.31 11.86
CA GLY A 35 -8.91 9.01 11.88
C GLY A 35 -8.43 8.19 10.69
N ALA A 36 -8.19 6.91 10.95
CA ALA A 36 -7.97 5.91 9.90
C ALA A 36 -9.04 6.07 8.78
N PRO A 37 -8.70 5.81 7.50
CA PRO A 37 -9.69 5.80 6.45
C PRO A 37 -10.77 4.77 6.82
N GLY A 38 -12.03 5.17 6.87
CA GLY A 38 -13.13 4.22 7.12
C GLY A 38 -13.19 3.18 6.00
N ALA A 39 -13.21 1.90 6.37
CA ALA A 39 -13.32 0.78 5.42
C ALA A 39 -14.60 0.93 4.57
N SER A 40 -14.46 1.39 3.33
CA SER A 40 -15.58 1.65 2.43
C SER A 40 -15.35 0.94 1.11
N GLY A 41 -15.92 -0.26 0.94
CA GLY A 41 -15.83 -1.04 -0.29
C GLY A 41 -14.48 -1.72 -0.51
N SER A 42 -14.18 -2.12 -1.74
CA SER A 42 -12.90 -2.74 -2.12
C SER A 42 -11.83 -1.70 -2.50
N ASP A 43 -11.78 -0.59 -1.77
CA ASP A 43 -10.80 0.48 -1.99
C ASP A 43 -9.53 0.17 -1.18
N PRO A 44 -8.38 -0.11 -1.84
CA PRO A 44 -7.14 -0.48 -1.16
C PRO A 44 -6.55 0.67 -0.35
N VAL A 45 -6.94 1.93 -0.61
CA VAL A 45 -6.54 3.07 0.24
C VAL A 45 -7.00 2.85 1.68
N GLY A 46 -8.13 2.17 1.88
CA GLY A 46 -8.66 1.87 3.20
C GLY A 46 -7.86 0.83 3.99
N LEU A 47 -6.95 0.09 3.36
CA LEU A 47 -6.01 -0.80 4.05
C LEU A 47 -4.85 -0.02 4.69
N VAL A 48 -4.55 1.20 4.22
CA VAL A 48 -3.47 2.02 4.78
C VAL A 48 -3.84 2.42 6.21
N GLY A 49 -3.10 1.91 7.19
CA GLY A 49 -3.51 2.01 8.58
C GLY A 49 -2.60 1.27 9.57
N MET A 50 -2.99 1.31 10.84
CA MET A 50 -2.39 0.55 11.92
C MET A 50 -3.47 -0.38 12.48
N TRP A 51 -3.23 -1.69 12.37
CA TRP A 51 -4.25 -2.71 12.58
C TRP A 51 -3.84 -3.70 13.65
N ARG A 52 -4.79 -4.01 14.52
CA ARG A 52 -4.74 -5.17 15.40
C ARG A 52 -4.96 -6.43 14.59
N VAL A 53 -4.02 -7.36 14.65
CA VAL A 53 -4.16 -8.66 13.97
C VAL A 53 -4.84 -9.66 14.90
N SER A 54 -5.74 -10.45 14.35
CA SER A 54 -6.43 -11.55 15.05
C SER A 54 -6.61 -12.75 14.15
N GLY A 55 -6.61 -13.96 14.72
CA GLY A 55 -6.87 -15.21 13.99
C GLY A 55 -5.74 -15.71 13.09
N ALA A 56 -4.67 -14.93 12.90
CA ALA A 56 -3.51 -15.34 12.13
C ALA A 56 -2.72 -16.45 12.83
N ASP A 57 -2.45 -17.54 12.11
CA ASP A 57 -1.67 -18.65 12.62
C ASP A 57 -0.26 -18.23 13.02
N GLY A 58 0.13 -18.58 14.25
CA GLY A 58 1.45 -18.28 14.80
C GLY A 58 1.59 -16.90 15.44
N GLU A 59 0.57 -16.05 15.36
CA GLU A 59 0.60 -14.71 15.94
C GLU A 59 -0.01 -14.65 17.34
N GLY A 60 0.64 -13.87 18.22
CA GLY A 60 0.18 -13.62 19.58
C GLY A 60 -1.02 -12.68 19.62
N PRO A 61 -1.70 -12.57 20.79
CA PRO A 61 -2.79 -11.64 20.94
C PRO A 61 -2.31 -10.20 20.79
N ASP A 62 -1.01 -9.88 20.95
CA ASP A 62 -0.38 -8.55 20.88
C ASP A 62 0.31 -8.22 19.54
N THR A 63 -0.14 -8.85 18.44
CA THR A 63 0.37 -8.57 17.09
C THR A 63 -0.31 -7.35 16.44
N TRP A 64 0.51 -6.53 15.76
CA TRP A 64 0.10 -5.32 15.05
C TRP A 64 0.65 -5.26 13.63
N LEU A 65 -0.20 -4.97 12.65
CA LEU A 65 0.17 -4.79 11.26
C LEU A 65 -0.02 -3.32 10.86
N ARG A 66 1.07 -2.64 10.57
CA ARG A 66 1.06 -1.31 9.94
C ARG A 66 1.17 -1.49 8.43
N LEU A 67 0.28 -0.87 7.67
CA LEU A 67 0.30 -0.86 6.22
C LEU A 67 0.49 0.59 5.73
N ASP A 68 1.69 0.88 5.22
CA ASP A 68 2.01 2.08 4.45
C ASP A 68 1.83 1.78 2.95
N ALA A 69 1.77 2.78 2.06
CA ALA A 69 1.76 2.50 0.63
C ALA A 69 3.02 1.71 0.21
N GLY A 70 2.85 0.50 -0.32
CA GLY A 70 3.92 -0.38 -0.81
C GLY A 70 4.70 -1.15 0.27
N GLN A 71 4.54 -0.84 1.56
CA GLN A 71 5.32 -1.44 2.65
C GLN A 71 4.44 -1.78 3.87
N TYR A 72 4.71 -2.91 4.50
CA TYR A 72 4.14 -3.27 5.79
C TYR A 72 5.20 -3.33 6.89
N MET A 73 4.77 -3.11 8.13
CA MET A 73 5.52 -3.46 9.34
C MET A 73 4.65 -4.38 10.20
N LEU A 74 5.18 -5.55 10.55
CA LEU A 74 4.53 -6.48 11.46
C LEU A 74 5.26 -6.49 12.79
N TRP A 75 4.58 -6.03 13.83
CA TRP A 75 5.04 -6.07 15.21
C TRP A 75 4.51 -7.34 15.84
N GLY A 76 5.40 -8.14 16.42
CA GLY A 76 5.05 -9.42 17.03
C GLY A 76 5.86 -9.69 18.30
N ASP A 77 5.83 -10.94 18.73
CA ASP A 77 6.33 -11.37 20.04
C ASP A 77 7.87 -11.25 20.21
N CYS A 78 8.61 -11.02 19.13
CA CYS A 78 10.06 -10.80 19.18
C CYS A 78 10.47 -9.46 19.82
N GLY A 79 9.50 -8.65 20.28
CA GLY A 79 9.75 -7.37 20.97
C GLY A 79 10.27 -6.27 20.04
N ALA A 80 10.18 -6.48 18.73
CA ALA A 80 10.40 -5.49 17.69
C ALA A 80 9.46 -5.74 16.49
N TYR A 81 9.85 -5.36 15.27
CA TYR A 81 9.04 -5.58 14.05
C TYR A 81 9.86 -6.15 12.89
N VAL A 82 9.16 -6.71 11.91
CA VAL A 82 9.69 -7.03 10.58
C VAL A 82 9.05 -6.16 9.50
N GLU A 83 9.75 -5.97 8.39
CA GLU A 83 9.30 -5.16 7.26
C GLU A 83 9.27 -6.00 5.99
N GLY A 84 8.21 -5.85 5.20
CA GLY A 84 8.08 -6.43 3.87
C GLY A 84 7.23 -5.53 2.98
N GLY A 85 7.03 -5.94 1.73
CA GLY A 85 6.24 -5.19 0.76
C GLY A 85 4.82 -5.75 0.66
N TRP A 86 3.86 -4.89 0.34
CA TRP A 86 2.50 -5.32 -0.06
C TRP A 86 1.96 -4.42 -1.16
N GLU A 87 1.04 -4.96 -1.95
CA GLU A 87 0.31 -4.26 -2.99
C GLU A 87 -1.15 -4.70 -3.00
N ALA A 88 -2.05 -3.84 -3.43
CA ALA A 88 -3.48 -4.17 -3.53
C ALA A 88 -4.19 -3.44 -4.66
N ALA A 89 -5.23 -4.09 -5.19
CA ALA A 89 -6.01 -3.58 -6.31
C ALA A 89 -7.41 -4.17 -6.32
N GLY A 90 -8.44 -3.32 -6.27
CA GLY A 90 -9.81 -3.84 -6.15
C GLY A 90 -9.88 -4.74 -4.91
N ARG A 91 -10.17 -6.02 -5.06
CA ARG A 91 -10.15 -6.98 -3.94
C ARG A 91 -8.86 -7.79 -3.79
N ALA A 92 -7.92 -7.66 -4.73
CA ALA A 92 -6.66 -8.39 -4.70
C ALA A 92 -5.71 -7.80 -3.66
N PHE A 93 -4.97 -8.67 -2.99
CA PHE A 93 -3.91 -8.35 -2.05
C PHE A 93 -2.71 -9.25 -2.33
N VAL A 94 -1.50 -8.72 -2.26
CA VAL A 94 -0.27 -9.51 -2.33
C VAL A 94 0.75 -8.94 -1.34
N ALA A 95 1.47 -9.81 -0.65
CA ALA A 95 2.53 -9.43 0.27
C ALA A 95 3.75 -10.35 0.11
N SER A 96 4.95 -9.79 0.23
CA SER A 96 6.18 -10.59 0.26
C SER A 96 6.43 -11.21 1.62
N ASP A 97 7.39 -12.13 1.66
CA ASP A 97 8.13 -12.38 2.89
C ASP A 97 8.83 -11.09 3.38
N PRO A 98 9.12 -10.98 4.68
CA PRO A 98 9.87 -9.83 5.18
C PRO A 98 11.30 -9.83 4.62
N TYR A 99 11.78 -8.65 4.26
CA TYR A 99 13.14 -8.41 3.77
C TYR A 99 14.00 -7.62 4.76
N ALA A 100 13.41 -7.12 5.86
CA ALA A 100 14.13 -6.47 6.95
C ALA A 100 13.48 -6.76 8.30
N ALA A 101 14.26 -6.58 9.37
CA ALA A 101 13.80 -6.75 10.74
C ALA A 101 14.52 -5.79 11.68
N ALA A 102 13.79 -5.23 12.64
CA ALA A 102 14.34 -4.37 13.67
C ALA A 102 14.84 -5.18 14.88
N ALA A 103 15.96 -4.71 15.46
CA ALA A 103 16.50 -5.16 16.74
C ALA A 103 16.49 -6.69 16.94
N ALA A 104 15.82 -7.17 18.00
CA ALA A 104 15.80 -8.58 18.38
C ALA A 104 15.13 -9.49 17.35
N CYS A 105 14.20 -8.98 16.52
CA CYS A 105 13.55 -9.78 15.48
C CYS A 105 14.52 -10.21 14.37
N GLY A 106 15.59 -9.46 14.13
CA GLY A 106 16.61 -9.80 13.12
C GLY A 106 17.80 -10.59 13.66
N ALA A 107 17.90 -10.79 14.98
CA ALA A 107 19.12 -11.28 15.61
C ALA A 107 19.48 -12.74 15.21
N ALA A 108 18.48 -13.55 14.85
CA ALA A 108 18.64 -14.94 14.43
C ALA A 108 18.41 -15.13 12.91
N GLY A 109 18.32 -14.04 12.15
CA GLY A 109 17.77 -14.01 10.79
C GLY A 109 16.38 -13.38 10.77
N ILE A 110 15.94 -12.94 9.58
CA ILE A 110 14.61 -12.35 9.39
C ILE A 110 13.58 -13.50 9.43
N PRO A 111 12.58 -13.46 10.33
CA PRO A 111 11.59 -14.52 10.42
C PRO A 111 10.64 -14.47 9.22
N GLU A 112 10.14 -15.63 8.82
CA GLU A 112 9.06 -15.73 7.84
C GLU A 112 7.72 -15.31 8.45
N VAL A 113 6.78 -14.89 7.61
CA VAL A 113 5.38 -14.60 8.01
C VAL A 113 4.44 -15.41 7.11
N PRO A 114 4.30 -16.73 7.33
CA PRO A 114 3.66 -17.61 6.37
C PRO A 114 2.18 -17.28 6.12
N TRP A 115 1.45 -16.87 7.16
CA TRP A 115 0.02 -16.52 7.02
C TRP A 115 -0.17 -15.36 6.05
N LEU A 116 0.69 -14.33 6.10
CA LEU A 116 0.54 -13.15 5.26
C LEU A 116 0.78 -13.47 3.78
N ARG A 117 1.64 -14.46 3.48
CA ARG A 117 1.85 -14.95 2.10
C ARG A 117 0.65 -15.70 1.51
N THR A 118 -0.22 -16.26 2.36
CA THR A 118 -1.41 -16.96 1.88
C THR A 118 -2.56 -16.01 1.52
N VAL A 119 -2.47 -14.75 1.95
CA VAL A 119 -3.50 -13.74 1.69
C VAL A 119 -3.46 -13.33 0.22
N VAL A 120 -4.58 -13.53 -0.48
CA VAL A 120 -4.75 -13.10 -1.88
C VAL A 120 -5.87 -12.08 -2.05
N ALA A 121 -6.74 -11.95 -1.04
CA ALA A 121 -7.85 -11.02 -1.09
C ALA A 121 -8.17 -10.42 0.27
N TYR A 122 -8.99 -9.37 0.24
CA TYR A 122 -9.48 -8.72 1.45
C TYR A 122 -10.93 -8.27 1.27
N GLU A 123 -11.63 -8.06 2.38
CA GLU A 123 -12.98 -7.50 2.40
C GLU A 123 -13.28 -6.71 3.67
N PRO A 124 -14.17 -5.70 3.60
CA PRO A 124 -14.56 -4.93 4.77
C PRO A 124 -15.16 -5.78 5.88
N ASP A 125 -14.84 -5.44 7.12
CA ASP A 125 -15.42 -6.06 8.32
C ASP A 125 -15.54 -5.03 9.45
N GLY A 126 -16.72 -4.39 9.53
CA GLY A 126 -16.96 -3.29 10.46
C GLY A 126 -16.09 -2.08 10.16
N GLU A 127 -15.27 -1.66 11.13
CA GLU A 127 -14.27 -0.59 10.97
C GLU A 127 -12.92 -1.10 10.45
N GLY A 128 -12.82 -2.41 10.19
CA GLY A 128 -11.59 -3.08 9.78
C GLY A 128 -11.78 -3.96 8.56
N TRP A 129 -10.96 -5.02 8.47
CA TRP A 129 -10.84 -5.87 7.29
C TRP A 129 -10.70 -7.34 7.66
N ARG A 130 -11.20 -8.22 6.79
CA ARG A 130 -10.83 -9.64 6.78
C ARG A 130 -9.88 -9.89 5.62
N LEU A 131 -8.78 -10.56 5.90
CA LEU A 131 -7.81 -11.05 4.93
C LEU A 131 -8.14 -12.51 4.61
N LEU A 132 -8.17 -12.83 3.32
CA LEU A 132 -8.68 -14.10 2.80
C LEU A 132 -7.60 -14.80 1.96
N ASP A 133 -7.58 -16.12 2.04
CA ASP A 133 -6.78 -16.96 1.16
C ASP A 133 -7.47 -17.22 -0.20
N ALA A 134 -6.85 -18.06 -1.02
CA ALA A 134 -7.35 -18.40 -2.36
C ALA A 134 -8.63 -19.23 -2.36
N ASP A 135 -8.92 -19.94 -1.27
CA ASP A 135 -10.16 -20.70 -1.08
C ASP A 135 -11.29 -19.81 -0.53
N GLY A 136 -10.94 -18.59 -0.09
CA GLY A 136 -11.85 -17.61 0.50
C GLY A 136 -12.01 -17.77 2.02
N ASP A 137 -11.19 -18.60 2.64
CA ASP A 137 -11.15 -18.77 4.09
C ASP A 137 -10.45 -17.57 4.73
N VAL A 138 -10.89 -17.22 5.95
CA VAL A 138 -10.34 -16.08 6.68
C VAL A 138 -8.99 -16.46 7.27
N VAL A 139 -7.94 -15.79 6.81
CA VAL A 139 -6.57 -15.92 7.32
C VAL A 139 -6.35 -15.04 8.55
N ALA A 140 -6.85 -13.80 8.51
CA ALA A 140 -6.68 -12.85 9.61
C ALA A 140 -7.79 -11.79 9.62
N GLY A 141 -8.14 -11.32 10.81
CA GLY A 141 -8.93 -10.10 11.01
C GLY A 141 -8.03 -8.93 11.38
N LEU A 142 -8.29 -7.77 10.77
CA LEU A 142 -7.65 -6.48 11.03
C LEU A 142 -8.67 -5.54 11.67
N GLN A 143 -8.39 -5.02 12.86
CA GLN A 143 -9.32 -4.13 13.58
C GLN A 143 -8.60 -2.89 14.15
N VAL A 144 -9.33 -1.79 14.33
CA VAL A 144 -8.80 -0.58 14.99
C VAL A 144 -8.88 -0.77 16.50
N ASP A 145 -7.74 -0.99 17.18
CA ASP A 145 -7.71 -1.30 18.61
C ASP A 145 -6.49 -0.75 19.36
N GLY A 146 -6.18 0.55 19.21
CA GLY A 146 -5.03 1.20 19.85
C GLY A 146 -3.75 1.27 19.00
N ALA A 147 -2.59 0.96 19.59
CA ALA A 147 -1.29 0.93 18.93
C ALA A 147 -0.31 -0.05 19.62
N PRO A 148 0.74 -0.55 18.93
CA PRO A 148 1.77 -1.35 19.57
C PRO A 148 2.55 -0.54 20.62
N ALA A 149 3.12 -1.24 21.61
CA ALA A 149 4.03 -0.60 22.56
C ALA A 149 5.28 -0.06 21.83
N PRO A 150 5.80 1.13 22.18
CA PRO A 150 7.00 1.68 21.55
C PRO A 150 8.22 0.77 21.75
N ILE A 151 8.99 0.53 20.68
CA ILE A 151 10.32 -0.08 20.78
C ILE A 151 11.33 1.00 21.21
N PRO A 152 12.20 0.73 22.20
CA PRO A 152 13.32 1.62 22.51
C PRO A 152 14.17 1.91 21.26
N ASP A 153 14.47 3.18 21.03
CA ASP A 153 15.26 3.69 19.89
C ASP A 153 14.60 3.58 18.50
N ALA A 154 13.40 3.01 18.39
CA ALA A 154 12.60 3.12 17.16
C ALA A 154 11.91 4.49 17.08
N ALA A 155 11.68 4.97 15.86
CA ALA A 155 10.98 6.23 15.68
C ALA A 155 9.51 6.10 16.11
N GLU A 156 9.02 7.03 16.94
CA GLU A 156 7.67 6.98 17.51
C GLU A 156 6.55 6.87 16.46
N HIS A 157 6.77 7.40 15.26
CA HIS A 157 5.77 7.37 14.20
C HIS A 157 5.51 5.96 13.64
N PHE A 158 6.42 5.00 13.82
CA PHE A 158 6.19 3.61 13.42
C PHE A 158 5.12 2.91 14.27
N ALA A 159 4.83 3.41 15.47
CA ALA A 159 3.74 2.92 16.31
C ALA A 159 2.41 3.66 16.06
N ARG A 160 2.29 4.44 14.97
CA ARG A 160 1.08 5.19 14.63
C ARG A 160 0.56 4.82 13.25
N ALA A 161 -0.74 5.00 13.05
CA ALA A 161 -1.33 4.90 11.73
C ALA A 161 -0.65 5.90 10.77
N PRO A 162 -0.26 5.48 9.55
CA PRO A 162 0.27 6.38 8.54
C PRO A 162 -0.78 7.40 8.10
N GLU A 163 -0.31 8.57 7.68
CA GLU A 163 -1.16 9.61 7.12
C GLU A 163 -1.52 9.28 5.66
N VAL A 164 -2.81 9.33 5.32
CA VAL A 164 -3.27 9.16 3.94
C VAL A 164 -3.24 10.51 3.21
N THR A 165 -2.09 10.79 2.62
CA THR A 165 -1.84 11.96 1.77
C THR A 165 -2.38 11.75 0.35
N ASP A 166 -2.35 12.78 -0.48
CA ASP A 166 -2.71 12.65 -1.90
C ASP A 166 -1.73 11.77 -2.68
N ASP A 167 -0.44 11.78 -2.31
CA ASP A 167 0.56 10.87 -2.89
C ASP A 167 0.26 9.41 -2.55
N VAL A 168 -0.18 9.14 -1.31
CA VAL A 168 -0.64 7.80 -0.91
C VAL A 168 -1.85 7.38 -1.72
N ARG A 169 -2.85 8.26 -1.93
CA ARG A 169 -4.01 7.94 -2.77
C ARG A 169 -3.60 7.65 -4.22
N ALA A 170 -2.71 8.48 -4.78
CA ALA A 170 -2.23 8.34 -6.14
C ALA A 170 -1.48 7.02 -6.38
N ALA A 171 -0.83 6.46 -5.36
CA ALA A 171 -0.18 5.15 -5.45
C ALA A 171 -1.17 4.00 -5.75
N PHE A 172 -2.45 4.15 -5.39
CA PHE A 172 -3.48 3.14 -5.62
C PHE A 172 -4.36 3.42 -6.85
N ASP A 173 -4.12 4.53 -7.56
CA ASP A 173 -4.88 4.88 -8.75
C ASP A 173 -4.75 3.78 -9.82
N PRO A 174 -5.83 3.45 -10.55
CA PRO A 174 -5.75 2.48 -11.63
C PRO A 174 -4.72 2.92 -12.70
N PRO A 175 -3.77 2.05 -13.09
CA PRO A 175 -2.77 2.42 -14.10
C PRO A 175 -3.41 2.56 -15.48
N ALA A 176 -2.77 3.36 -16.35
CA ALA A 176 -3.14 3.50 -17.75
C ALA A 176 -3.25 2.13 -18.43
N PRO A 177 -4.20 1.92 -19.37
CA PRO A 177 -4.39 0.62 -20.02
C PRO A 177 -3.14 0.18 -20.80
N LEU A 178 -3.04 -1.12 -21.10
CA LEU A 178 -1.97 -1.63 -21.95
C LEU A 178 -1.95 -0.89 -23.31
N PRO A 179 -0.76 -0.46 -23.78
CA PRO A 179 -0.59 0.10 -25.12
C PRO A 179 -1.14 -0.82 -26.21
N GLY A 180 -1.69 -0.22 -27.26
CA GLY A 180 -2.23 -0.96 -28.40
C GLY A 180 -1.17 -1.84 -29.07
N GLY A 181 -1.54 -3.09 -29.39
CA GLY A 181 -0.66 -4.09 -29.99
C GLY A 181 -0.06 -5.08 -28.98
N LEU A 182 -0.19 -4.83 -27.67
CA LEU A 182 0.12 -5.80 -26.63
C LEU A 182 -1.13 -6.62 -26.28
N ALA A 183 -0.98 -7.93 -26.15
CA ALA A 183 -1.99 -8.76 -25.50
C ALA A 183 -1.76 -8.75 -23.98
N PRO A 184 -2.80 -8.65 -23.13
CA PRO A 184 -2.64 -8.86 -21.70
C PRO A 184 -1.98 -10.21 -21.43
N ALA A 185 -0.97 -10.24 -20.56
CA ALA A 185 -0.35 -11.49 -20.16
C ALA A 185 -1.28 -12.23 -19.18
N GLU A 186 -1.29 -13.56 -19.22
CA GLU A 186 -1.86 -14.39 -18.15
C GLU A 186 -0.73 -14.95 -17.26
N VAL A 187 -1.08 -15.43 -16.05
CA VAL A 187 -0.11 -16.00 -15.09
C VAL A 187 0.79 -17.06 -15.76
N ARG A 188 0.22 -17.98 -16.52
CA ARG A 188 0.95 -19.05 -17.24
C ARG A 188 1.96 -18.51 -18.26
N ASP A 189 1.71 -17.32 -18.80
CA ASP A 189 2.59 -16.70 -19.78
C ASP A 189 3.76 -16.03 -19.07
N VAL A 190 3.53 -15.41 -17.91
CA VAL A 190 4.56 -14.71 -17.12
C VAL A 190 5.48 -15.70 -16.39
N VAL A 191 4.97 -16.83 -15.90
CA VAL A 191 5.76 -17.82 -15.16
C VAL A 191 6.97 -18.31 -15.96
N GLY A 192 8.14 -18.22 -15.34
CA GLY A 192 9.42 -18.61 -15.92
C GLY A 192 10.51 -17.55 -15.82
N ARG A 193 11.64 -17.85 -16.46
CA ARG A 193 12.78 -16.95 -16.58
C ARG A 193 12.63 -16.02 -17.79
N TRP A 194 12.90 -14.75 -17.55
CA TRP A 194 12.92 -13.69 -18.55
C TRP A 194 14.21 -12.89 -18.44
N GLU A 195 14.78 -12.51 -19.57
CA GLU A 195 16.05 -11.79 -19.65
C GLU A 195 16.02 -10.77 -20.80
N PRO A 196 16.85 -9.71 -20.75
CA PRO A 196 17.01 -8.80 -21.87
C PRO A 196 17.48 -9.52 -23.14
N ALA A 197 17.02 -9.09 -24.30
CA ALA A 197 17.43 -9.69 -25.58
C ALA A 197 18.93 -9.51 -25.87
N ALA A 198 19.51 -8.40 -25.38
CA ALA A 198 20.93 -8.15 -25.49
C ALA A 198 21.68 -9.02 -24.47
N ARG A 199 22.58 -9.88 -24.96
CA ARG A 199 23.42 -10.71 -24.09
C ARG A 199 24.36 -9.82 -23.28
N SER A 200 24.41 -10.08 -21.98
CA SER A 200 25.35 -9.44 -21.05
C SER A 200 26.10 -10.50 -20.25
N SER A 201 27.36 -10.21 -19.91
CA SER A 201 28.19 -11.07 -19.04
C SER A 201 27.69 -11.11 -17.60
N THR A 202 26.85 -10.15 -17.22
CA THR A 202 26.26 -10.00 -15.89
C THR A 202 25.01 -10.86 -15.68
N ASP A 203 24.49 -11.49 -16.73
CA ASP A 203 23.30 -12.34 -16.71
C ASP A 203 22.07 -11.69 -16.03
N PRO A 204 21.63 -10.48 -16.47
CA PRO A 204 20.49 -9.81 -15.88
C PRO A 204 19.20 -10.56 -16.23
N HIS A 205 18.36 -10.85 -15.23
CA HIS A 205 17.17 -11.68 -15.41
C HIS A 205 16.12 -11.49 -14.30
N VAL A 206 14.91 -11.98 -14.55
CA VAL A 206 13.86 -12.19 -13.57
C VAL A 206 13.28 -13.59 -13.73
N VAL A 207 12.88 -14.20 -12.61
CA VAL A 207 12.16 -15.47 -12.54
C VAL A 207 10.87 -15.23 -11.78
N PHE A 208 9.74 -15.39 -12.46
CA PHE A 208 8.40 -15.43 -11.84
C PHE A 208 8.01 -16.88 -11.59
N ARG A 209 7.60 -17.22 -10.37
CA ARG A 209 7.20 -18.57 -9.96
C ARG A 209 5.69 -18.69 -9.80
N GLU A 210 5.18 -19.90 -9.95
CA GLU A 210 3.75 -20.22 -9.82
C GLU A 210 3.21 -19.97 -8.40
N ASP A 211 4.07 -19.96 -7.39
CA ASP A 211 3.73 -19.67 -6.00
C ASP A 211 3.54 -18.17 -5.71
N GLY A 212 3.52 -17.33 -6.74
CA GLY A 212 3.36 -15.88 -6.58
C GLY A 212 4.62 -15.18 -6.09
N THR A 213 5.79 -15.83 -6.10
CA THR A 213 7.08 -15.17 -5.81
C THR A 213 7.83 -14.81 -7.08
N TRP A 214 8.63 -13.76 -7.03
CA TRP A 214 9.58 -13.43 -8.07
C TRP A 214 10.97 -13.16 -7.49
N SER A 215 12.00 -13.46 -8.27
CA SER A 215 13.38 -13.12 -7.97
C SER A 215 14.08 -12.62 -9.21
N GLY A 216 14.94 -11.62 -9.11
CA GLY A 216 15.70 -11.11 -10.23
C GLY A 216 17.11 -10.72 -9.84
N SER A 217 17.92 -10.45 -10.86
CA SER A 217 19.30 -10.00 -10.76
C SER A 217 19.59 -9.02 -11.88
N ASP A 218 20.34 -7.96 -11.61
CA ASP A 218 21.03 -7.16 -12.64
C ASP A 218 22.50 -7.61 -12.84
N GLY A 219 22.89 -8.67 -12.14
CA GLY A 219 24.24 -9.24 -12.08
C GLY A 219 25.07 -8.80 -10.87
N CYS A 220 24.66 -7.74 -10.19
CA CYS A 220 25.35 -7.21 -9.01
C CYS A 220 24.41 -7.12 -7.81
N ASN A 221 23.17 -6.74 -8.06
CA ASN A 221 22.11 -6.62 -7.10
C ASN A 221 21.02 -7.65 -7.43
N GLY A 222 20.64 -8.40 -6.40
CA GLY A 222 19.46 -9.24 -6.43
C GLY A 222 18.23 -8.44 -6.00
N GLY A 223 17.06 -8.84 -6.49
CA GLY A 223 15.77 -8.36 -6.04
C GLY A 223 14.76 -9.48 -5.98
N GLY A 224 13.64 -9.23 -5.32
CA GLY A 224 12.57 -10.20 -5.25
C GLY A 224 11.43 -9.67 -4.39
N GLY A 225 10.33 -10.42 -4.45
CA GLY A 225 9.10 -10.08 -3.75
C GLY A 225 8.01 -11.05 -4.15
N ALA A 226 6.77 -10.62 -3.92
CA ALA A 226 5.58 -11.34 -4.36
C ALA A 226 4.95 -10.63 -5.57
N TRP A 227 4.19 -11.36 -6.38
CA TRP A 227 3.51 -10.83 -7.54
C TRP A 227 2.16 -11.50 -7.75
N ALA A 228 1.25 -10.74 -8.37
CA ALA A 228 -0.04 -11.22 -8.84
C ALA A 228 -0.40 -10.50 -10.16
N LEU A 229 -1.29 -11.10 -10.94
CA LEU A 229 -1.71 -10.59 -12.23
C LEU A 229 -3.22 -10.74 -12.39
N ASP A 230 -3.88 -9.69 -12.90
CA ASP A 230 -5.30 -9.77 -13.29
C ASP A 230 -5.47 -10.08 -14.79
N ASP A 231 -6.71 -10.38 -15.20
CA ASP A 231 -7.08 -10.69 -16.59
C ASP A 231 -6.80 -9.53 -17.58
N GLY A 232 -6.64 -8.31 -17.08
CA GLY A 232 -6.27 -7.11 -17.85
C GLY A 232 -4.76 -6.86 -17.89
N GLY A 233 -3.96 -7.80 -17.40
CA GLY A 233 -2.51 -7.69 -17.31
C GLY A 233 -2.05 -6.64 -16.29
N ARG A 234 -2.88 -6.20 -15.34
CA ARG A 234 -2.42 -5.39 -14.20
C ARG A 234 -1.50 -6.24 -13.35
N LEU A 235 -0.27 -5.78 -13.20
CA LEU A 235 0.74 -6.43 -12.39
C LEU A 235 0.73 -5.77 -11.01
N LEU A 236 0.55 -6.57 -9.97
CA LEU A 236 0.95 -6.20 -8.62
C LEU A 236 2.28 -6.90 -8.36
N ALA A 237 3.30 -6.15 -7.98
CA ALA A 237 4.59 -6.71 -7.63
C ALA A 237 5.18 -5.93 -6.45
N THR A 238 5.45 -6.62 -5.37
CA THR A 238 6.21 -6.04 -4.27
C THR A 238 7.70 -6.12 -4.59
N THR A 239 8.50 -5.20 -4.05
CA THR A 239 9.96 -5.26 -4.17
C THR A 239 10.60 -5.07 -2.81
N GLY A 240 11.54 -5.95 -2.48
CA GLY A 240 12.34 -5.80 -1.28
C GLY A 240 13.47 -4.77 -1.40
N LEU A 241 14.19 -4.58 -0.29
CA LEU A 241 15.42 -3.80 -0.27
C LEU A 241 16.42 -4.34 -1.30
N GLN A 242 17.03 -3.43 -2.05
CA GLN A 242 18.11 -3.75 -2.97
C GLN A 242 19.39 -3.03 -2.54
N THR A 243 20.53 -3.70 -2.76
CA THR A 243 21.81 -3.00 -2.73
C THR A 243 21.89 -2.14 -4.01
N LEU A 244 22.53 -0.97 -3.93
CA LEU A 244 22.72 -0.09 -5.09
C LEU A 244 24.17 -0.17 -5.58
N MET A 245 24.64 -1.37 -5.94
CA MET A 245 25.95 -1.54 -6.58
C MET A 245 25.83 -1.29 -8.08
N TRP A 246 26.64 -0.38 -8.60
CA TRP A 246 26.60 -0.10 -10.03
C TRP A 246 27.32 -1.18 -10.84
N CYS A 247 26.69 -1.66 -11.91
CA CYS A 247 27.36 -2.42 -12.96
C CYS A 247 26.71 -2.24 -14.33
N GLU A 248 27.36 -2.81 -15.35
CA GLU A 248 27.03 -2.62 -16.77
C GLU A 248 25.74 -3.33 -17.22
N GLY A 249 25.13 -4.17 -16.36
CA GLY A 249 23.91 -4.91 -16.63
C GLY A 249 22.64 -4.05 -16.66
N GLU A 250 21.60 -4.54 -17.31
CA GLU A 250 20.27 -3.94 -17.27
C GLU A 250 19.61 -4.15 -15.90
N SER A 251 18.88 -3.14 -15.40
CA SER A 251 18.26 -3.16 -14.07
C SER A 251 16.94 -3.94 -14.07
N VAL A 252 17.02 -5.25 -14.32
CA VAL A 252 15.84 -6.11 -14.43
C VAL A 252 14.95 -6.11 -13.18
N PRO A 253 15.48 -6.19 -11.95
CA PRO A 253 14.66 -6.00 -10.75
C PRO A 253 13.96 -4.64 -10.70
N GLY A 254 14.64 -3.57 -11.13
CA GLY A 254 14.06 -2.23 -11.22
C GLY A 254 12.91 -2.13 -12.22
N TYR A 255 12.95 -2.93 -13.30
CA TYR A 255 11.83 -3.01 -14.25
C TYR A 255 10.57 -3.58 -13.60
N VAL A 256 10.71 -4.62 -12.78
CA VAL A 256 9.59 -5.22 -12.06
C VAL A 256 9.02 -4.25 -11.02
N ALA A 257 9.91 -3.60 -10.26
CA ALA A 257 9.52 -2.61 -9.25
C ALA A 257 8.77 -1.39 -9.81
N SER A 258 8.99 -1.06 -11.09
CA SER A 258 8.39 0.12 -11.73
C SER A 258 7.13 -0.22 -12.56
N ALA A 259 6.88 -1.50 -12.80
CA ALA A 259 5.83 -1.95 -13.70
C ALA A 259 4.46 -2.01 -13.01
N ALA A 260 3.44 -1.51 -13.69
CA ALA A 260 2.05 -1.61 -13.27
C ALA A 260 1.25 -2.57 -14.16
N ARG A 261 1.79 -2.95 -15.33
CA ARG A 261 1.20 -3.94 -16.23
C ARG A 261 2.23 -4.86 -16.88
N ALA A 262 1.77 -6.06 -17.23
CA ALA A 262 2.47 -7.01 -18.05
C ALA A 262 1.64 -7.35 -19.30
N GLY A 263 2.27 -7.27 -20.46
CA GLY A 263 1.71 -7.67 -21.74
C GLY A 263 2.64 -8.58 -22.53
N LEU A 264 2.13 -9.13 -23.62
CA LEU A 264 2.87 -9.97 -24.56
C LEU A 264 2.88 -9.35 -25.95
N ASP A 265 4.03 -9.44 -26.60
CA ASP A 265 4.20 -9.15 -28.02
C ASP A 265 5.08 -10.23 -28.66
N GLY A 266 4.46 -11.08 -29.48
CA GLY A 266 5.15 -12.15 -30.20
C GLY A 266 5.96 -13.08 -29.29
N GLY A 267 5.46 -13.37 -28.08
CA GLY A 267 6.11 -14.23 -27.08
C GLY A 267 7.18 -13.51 -26.23
N ARG A 268 7.32 -12.19 -26.35
CA ARG A 268 8.15 -11.37 -25.45
C ARG A 268 7.28 -10.81 -24.34
N LEU A 269 7.78 -10.85 -23.11
CA LEU A 269 7.17 -10.17 -21.96
C LEU A 269 7.49 -8.68 -22.06
N VAL A 270 6.45 -7.86 -21.98
CA VAL A 270 6.56 -6.40 -21.99
C VAL A 270 6.05 -5.87 -20.66
N LEU A 271 6.94 -5.21 -19.91
CA LEU A 271 6.60 -4.54 -18.66
C LEU A 271 6.30 -3.07 -18.95
N VAL A 272 5.18 -2.59 -18.41
CA VAL A 272 4.64 -1.25 -18.70
C VAL A 272 4.38 -0.52 -17.40
N GLY A 273 4.78 0.75 -17.35
CA GLY A 273 4.61 1.63 -16.20
C GLY A 273 3.16 2.11 -16.01
N PRO A 274 2.88 2.79 -14.88
CA PRO A 274 1.54 3.27 -14.55
C PRO A 274 1.01 4.32 -15.55
N ASP A 275 1.89 5.03 -16.25
CA ASP A 275 1.56 6.01 -17.29
C ASP A 275 1.36 5.40 -18.69
N GLY A 276 1.56 4.08 -18.84
CA GLY A 276 1.49 3.37 -20.12
C GLY A 276 2.81 3.33 -20.90
N THR A 277 3.90 3.85 -20.33
CA THR A 277 5.23 3.78 -20.94
C THR A 277 5.79 2.36 -20.87
N GLU A 278 6.31 1.83 -21.98
CA GLU A 278 7.06 0.57 -21.98
C GLU A 278 8.35 0.75 -21.19
N ILE A 279 8.50 -0.01 -20.10
CA ILE A 279 9.68 -0.01 -19.24
C ILE A 279 10.73 -0.98 -19.79
N ALA A 280 10.29 -2.18 -20.15
CA ALA A 280 11.19 -3.24 -20.59
C ALA A 280 10.50 -4.24 -21.50
N ARG A 281 11.32 -4.89 -22.32
CA ARG A 281 10.93 -5.97 -23.21
C ARG A 281 11.92 -7.12 -23.10
N LEU A 282 11.42 -8.23 -22.57
CA LEU A 282 12.24 -9.38 -22.19
C LEU A 282 11.92 -10.58 -23.07
N VAL A 283 12.94 -11.39 -23.32
CA VAL A 283 12.82 -12.68 -24.00
C VAL A 283 12.85 -13.81 -22.98
N ARG A 284 12.31 -14.97 -23.38
CA ARG A 284 12.37 -16.18 -22.56
C ARG A 284 13.84 -16.63 -22.42
N GLY A 285 14.27 -16.86 -21.17
CA GLY A 285 15.58 -17.45 -20.83
C GLY A 285 15.53 -18.97 -20.63
#